data_AF-X0UED3-F1
#
_entry.id   AF-X0UED3-F1
#
_cell.length_a   1.000
_cell.length_b   1.000
_cell.length_c   1.000
_cell.angle_alpha   90.00
_cell.angle_beta   90.00
_cell.angle_gamma   90.00
#
_symmetry.space_group_name_H-M   'P 1'
#
loop_
_entity.id
_entity.type
_entity.pdbx_description
1 polymer ?
#
loop_
_entity_poly.entity_id
_entity_poly.type
_entity_poly.pdbx_seq_one_letter_code
_entity_poly.pdbx_strand_id
1 'polypeptide(L)'
;AAWAIRYIGRYPHRTVAILCPTHWQGSQVVGALKASAGDVPFDDLLRSTPRTREVARVLAAVCQYLRDPTNSSQLSRLYRALAQGGYLPASLVGERLRHQCTLVRSLRPDELLFPRGAAHLRESLPHAANVQQGDLMALEHFAELAGRWVRAAALPIDQLLLTLGQDLFREEMDLAICHTMATSLRATSQMHPEWRLRDFAEEIHQVARNRRRLGGFSLADVGYTTKEGHIAITTMHRAKGLEWDAVVLMSVDSLEFPDTCADAFRDEPYFMPGRAPAVEARKCLEQLA
;
A
#
# COMPACT_ATOMS: atom_id res chain seq x y z
N ALA A 1 -21.26 -10.31 -3.74
CA ALA A 1 -20.56 -9.96 -5.00
C ALA A 1 -21.53 -9.69 -6.15
N ALA A 2 -22.22 -10.70 -6.70
CA ALA A 2 -23.07 -10.53 -7.91
C ALA A 2 -24.12 -9.41 -7.82
N TRP A 3 -24.76 -9.23 -6.65
CA TRP A 3 -25.70 -8.12 -6.44
C TRP A 3 -25.03 -6.76 -6.59
N ALA A 4 -23.87 -6.55 -5.96
CA ALA A 4 -23.14 -5.28 -6.02
C ALA A 4 -22.65 -4.97 -7.44
N ILE A 5 -22.22 -5.99 -8.20
CA ILE A 5 -21.86 -5.85 -9.63
C ILE A 5 -23.05 -5.34 -10.43
N ARG A 6 -24.23 -5.94 -10.26
CA ARG A 6 -25.45 -5.47 -10.95
C ARG A 6 -25.86 -4.05 -10.51
N TYR A 7 -25.67 -3.74 -9.23
CA TYR A 7 -25.99 -2.42 -8.68
C TYR A 7 -25.16 -1.31 -9.35
N ILE A 8 -23.83 -1.45 -9.39
CA ILE A 8 -22.96 -0.45 -10.04
C ILE A 8 -23.19 -0.39 -11.56
N GLY A 9 -23.53 -1.52 -12.20
CA GLY A 9 -23.86 -1.53 -13.63
C GLY A 9 -25.14 -0.75 -13.95
N ARG A 10 -26.10 -0.72 -13.01
CA ARG A 10 -27.35 0.05 -13.14
C ARG A 10 -27.20 1.50 -12.66
N TYR A 11 -26.38 1.74 -11.65
CA TYR A 11 -26.18 3.04 -11.01
C TYR A 11 -24.68 3.39 -10.92
N PRO A 12 -24.03 3.72 -12.05
CA PRO A 12 -22.58 3.94 -12.09
C PRO A 12 -22.11 5.16 -11.31
N HIS A 13 -23.00 6.12 -11.06
CA HIS A 13 -22.75 7.35 -10.28
C HIS A 13 -23.00 7.15 -8.77
N ARG A 14 -23.32 5.93 -8.32
CA ARG A 14 -23.55 5.63 -6.91
C ARG A 14 -22.40 4.84 -6.30
N THR A 15 -22.29 4.96 -5.00
CA THR A 15 -21.29 4.30 -4.17
C THR A 15 -21.89 3.05 -3.52
N VAL A 16 -21.12 1.97 -3.41
CA VAL A 16 -21.58 0.73 -2.77
C VAL A 16 -20.49 0.10 -1.91
N ALA A 17 -20.87 -0.42 -0.75
CA ALA A 17 -20.00 -1.20 0.11
C ALA A 17 -20.51 -2.61 0.37
N ILE A 18 -19.57 -3.54 0.53
CA ILE A 18 -19.79 -4.86 1.11
C ILE A 18 -19.05 -4.90 2.44
N LEU A 19 -19.81 -4.94 3.53
CA LEU A 19 -19.28 -4.97 4.89
C LEU A 19 -19.27 -6.40 5.41
N CYS A 20 -18.08 -6.85 5.77
CA CYS A 20 -17.84 -8.20 6.26
C CYS A 20 -17.62 -8.20 7.78
N PRO A 21 -18.01 -9.26 8.51
CA PRO A 21 -17.69 -9.38 9.92
C PRO A 21 -16.18 -9.51 10.14
N THR A 22 -15.53 -10.36 9.34
CA THR A 22 -14.09 -10.64 9.43
C THR A 22 -13.33 -10.39 8.13
N HIS A 23 -12.01 -10.29 8.26
CA HIS A 23 -11.11 -10.22 7.12
C HIS A 23 -11.20 -11.47 6.24
N TRP A 24 -11.38 -12.67 6.81
CA TRP A 24 -11.43 -13.90 6.05
C TRP A 24 -12.63 -13.92 5.10
N GLN A 25 -13.82 -13.59 5.59
CA GLN A 25 -15.02 -13.44 4.75
C GLN A 25 -14.83 -12.38 3.67
N GLY A 26 -14.23 -11.23 4.02
CA GLY A 26 -13.91 -10.20 3.05
C GLY A 26 -12.98 -10.70 1.94
N SER A 27 -11.97 -11.52 2.26
CA SER A 27 -11.07 -12.11 1.27
C SER A 27 -11.79 -13.06 0.30
N GLN A 28 -12.82 -13.78 0.77
CA GLN A 28 -13.68 -14.58 -0.10
C GLN A 28 -14.48 -13.70 -1.07
N VAL A 29 -15.00 -12.55 -0.63
CA VAL A 29 -15.68 -11.58 -1.50
C VAL A 29 -14.73 -11.03 -2.55
N VAL A 30 -13.51 -10.65 -2.15
CA VAL A 30 -12.46 -10.17 -3.09
C VAL A 30 -12.14 -11.25 -4.11
N GLY A 31 -12.01 -12.51 -3.69
CA GLY A 31 -11.82 -13.66 -4.60
C GLY A 31 -12.96 -13.80 -5.60
N ALA A 32 -14.20 -13.71 -5.15
CA ALA A 32 -15.38 -13.79 -6.01
C ALA A 32 -15.46 -12.61 -7.02
N LEU A 33 -15.13 -11.39 -6.60
CA LEU A 33 -15.09 -10.23 -7.50
C LEU A 33 -14.00 -10.38 -8.56
N LYS A 34 -12.80 -10.83 -8.19
CA LYS A 34 -11.72 -11.11 -9.14
C LYS A 34 -12.03 -12.22 -10.14
N ALA A 35 -12.82 -13.21 -9.72
CA ALA A 35 -13.24 -14.33 -10.58
C ALA A 35 -14.47 -14.01 -11.44
N SER A 36 -15.10 -12.85 -11.25
CA SER A 36 -16.29 -12.45 -12.01
C SER A 36 -15.93 -12.11 -13.45
N ALA A 37 -16.85 -12.37 -14.39
CA ALA A 37 -16.68 -11.95 -15.77
C ALA A 37 -16.83 -10.42 -15.87
N GLY A 38 -15.78 -9.75 -16.33
CA GLY A 38 -15.71 -8.29 -16.43
C GLY A 38 -14.72 -7.68 -15.44
N ASP A 39 -14.01 -6.64 -15.88
CA ASP A 39 -13.11 -5.87 -15.02
C ASP A 39 -13.95 -4.97 -14.10
N VAL A 40 -14.40 -5.53 -12.98
CA VAL A 40 -15.22 -4.83 -12.00
C VAL A 40 -14.29 -4.01 -11.10
N PRO A 41 -14.40 -2.66 -11.08
CA PRO A 41 -13.61 -1.85 -10.19
C PRO A 41 -14.06 -2.03 -8.73
N PHE A 42 -13.11 -2.34 -7.85
CA PHE A 42 -13.36 -2.48 -6.43
C PHE A 42 -12.17 -2.03 -5.59
N ASP A 43 -12.46 -1.55 -4.38
CA ASP A 43 -11.47 -1.17 -3.38
C ASP A 43 -11.42 -2.23 -2.27
N ASP A 44 -10.33 -3.00 -2.21
CA ASP A 44 -10.02 -3.88 -1.07
C ASP A 44 -9.44 -3.04 0.08
N LEU A 45 -10.25 -2.83 1.12
CA LEU A 45 -9.92 -2.04 2.31
C LEU A 45 -9.69 -2.91 3.55
N LEU A 46 -9.52 -4.22 3.38
CA LEU A 46 -9.43 -5.17 4.49
C LEU A 46 -8.15 -5.02 5.30
N ARG A 47 -7.03 -4.57 4.69
CA ARG A 47 -5.75 -4.32 5.38
C ARG A 47 -5.27 -2.89 5.27
N SER A 48 -5.13 -2.38 4.04
CA SER A 48 -4.64 -1.03 3.77
C SER A 48 -5.52 -0.34 2.74
N THR A 49 -5.53 0.99 2.69
CA THR A 49 -6.24 1.73 1.63
C THR A 49 -5.43 1.72 0.33
N PRO A 50 -6.04 2.00 -0.84
CA PRO A 50 -5.31 2.19 -2.09
C PRO A 50 -4.17 3.22 -1.97
N ARG A 51 -4.45 4.35 -1.31
CA ARG A 51 -3.48 5.44 -1.09
C ARG A 51 -2.29 5.00 -0.23
N THR A 52 -2.54 4.28 0.88
CA THR A 52 -1.47 3.70 1.70
C THR A 52 -0.60 2.74 0.90
N ARG A 53 -1.20 1.92 0.04
CA ARG A 53 -0.45 0.98 -0.80
C ARG A 53 0.41 1.68 -1.83
N GLU A 54 -0.04 2.81 -2.36
CA GLU A 54 0.73 3.62 -3.28
C GLU A 54 1.95 4.26 -2.62
N VAL A 55 1.76 4.91 -1.46
CA VAL A 55 2.87 5.44 -0.64
C VAL A 55 3.86 4.34 -0.31
N ALA A 56 3.38 3.18 0.17
CA ALA A 56 4.21 2.01 0.46
C ALA A 56 4.98 1.53 -0.77
N ARG A 57 4.33 1.46 -1.94
CA ARG A 57 4.95 0.97 -3.18
C ARG A 57 6.17 1.81 -3.54
N VAL A 58 6.06 3.13 -3.43
CA VAL A 58 7.12 4.07 -3.79
C VAL A 58 8.27 4.00 -2.79
N LEU A 59 7.97 4.05 -1.49
CA LEU A 59 8.99 3.92 -0.44
C LEU A 59 9.72 2.58 -0.51
N ALA A 60 8.99 1.49 -0.78
CA ALA A 60 9.59 0.17 -0.99
C ALA A 60 10.52 0.16 -2.21
N ALA A 61 10.13 0.77 -3.33
CA ALA A 61 10.96 0.84 -4.53
C ALA A 61 12.28 1.59 -4.26
N VAL A 62 12.25 2.69 -3.50
CA VAL A 62 13.46 3.41 -3.08
C VAL A 62 14.33 2.53 -2.20
N CYS A 63 13.77 1.95 -1.13
CA CYS A 63 14.54 1.09 -0.21
C CYS A 63 15.13 -0.15 -0.91
N GLN A 64 14.41 -0.73 -1.88
CA GLN A 64 14.90 -1.85 -2.69
C GLN A 64 16.11 -1.48 -3.56
N TYR A 65 16.12 -0.25 -4.11
CA TYR A 65 17.27 0.25 -4.86
C TYR A 65 18.45 0.56 -3.93
N LEU A 66 18.22 1.24 -2.81
CA LEU A 66 19.26 1.64 -1.86
C LEU A 66 20.00 0.45 -1.22
N ARG A 67 19.44 -0.76 -1.26
CA ARG A 67 20.15 -1.99 -0.86
C ARG A 67 21.38 -2.27 -1.76
N ASP A 68 21.31 -1.91 -3.02
CA ASP A 68 22.38 -2.09 -4.02
C ASP A 68 22.37 -0.92 -5.02
N PRO A 69 22.90 0.25 -4.62
CA PRO A 69 22.82 1.48 -5.40
C PRO A 69 23.71 1.46 -6.66
N THR A 70 24.47 0.38 -6.90
CA THR A 70 25.32 0.24 -8.08
C THR A 70 24.63 -0.45 -9.26
N ASN A 71 23.39 -0.91 -9.06
CA ASN A 71 22.67 -1.72 -10.04
C ASN A 71 21.78 -0.88 -10.98
N SER A 72 22.20 -0.70 -12.24
CA SER A 72 21.43 0.06 -13.26
C SER A 72 20.02 -0.50 -13.51
N SER A 73 19.81 -1.81 -13.36
CA SER A 73 18.49 -2.42 -13.57
C SER A 73 17.53 -2.07 -12.43
N GLN A 74 18.02 -2.02 -11.18
CA GLN A 74 17.24 -1.56 -10.03
C GLN A 74 17.01 -0.05 -10.08
N LEU A 75 18.00 0.74 -10.53
CA LEU A 75 17.84 2.18 -10.74
C LEU A 75 16.74 2.49 -11.78
N SER A 76 16.74 1.77 -12.91
CA SER A 76 15.69 1.87 -13.95
C SER A 76 14.31 1.46 -13.42
N ARG A 77 14.23 0.45 -12.53
CA ARG A 77 12.97 0.07 -11.85
C ARG A 77 12.49 1.16 -10.88
N LEU A 78 13.40 1.78 -10.14
CA LEU A 78 13.07 2.92 -9.28
C LEU A 78 12.53 4.09 -10.10
N TYR A 79 13.22 4.46 -11.19
CA TYR A 79 12.75 5.49 -12.12
C TYR A 79 11.31 5.22 -12.57
N ARG A 80 11.03 3.99 -13.02
CA ARG A 80 9.68 3.58 -13.43
C ARG A 80 8.66 3.74 -12.31
N ALA A 81 8.99 3.32 -11.09
CA ALA A 81 8.08 3.39 -9.96
C ALA A 81 7.72 4.84 -9.59
N LEU A 82 8.69 5.76 -9.68
CA LEU A 82 8.50 7.19 -9.45
C LEU A 82 7.68 7.85 -10.58
N ALA A 83 8.01 7.55 -11.84
CA ALA A 83 7.26 8.06 -12.99
C ALA A 83 5.79 7.63 -12.95
N GLN A 84 5.52 6.34 -12.68
CA GLN A 84 4.16 5.81 -12.56
C GLN A 84 3.39 6.38 -11.37
N GLY A 85 4.10 6.83 -10.33
CA GLY A 85 3.49 7.51 -9.17
C GLY A 85 3.37 9.01 -9.34
N GLY A 86 3.76 9.59 -10.48
CA GLY A 86 3.69 11.03 -10.71
C GLY A 86 4.73 11.86 -9.95
N TYR A 87 5.81 11.24 -9.45
CA TYR A 87 6.87 11.93 -8.69
C TYR A 87 7.98 12.52 -9.55
N LEU A 88 7.90 12.35 -10.88
CA LEU A 88 8.86 12.92 -11.82
C LEU A 88 8.18 13.98 -12.70
N PRO A 89 8.92 14.99 -13.19
CA PRO A 89 8.42 15.94 -14.16
C PRO A 89 7.91 15.22 -15.41
N ALA A 90 6.67 15.54 -15.79
CA ALA A 90 5.84 14.88 -16.81
C ALA A 90 5.25 13.52 -16.41
N SER A 91 3.92 13.39 -16.56
CA SER A 91 3.22 12.12 -16.46
C SER A 91 3.51 11.30 -17.71
N LEU A 92 4.35 10.29 -17.58
CA LEU A 92 4.91 9.57 -18.71
C LEU A 92 4.31 8.16 -18.75
N VAL A 93 3.53 7.90 -19.80
CA VAL A 93 2.82 6.63 -20.00
C VAL A 93 3.30 5.99 -21.30
N GLY A 94 3.24 4.66 -21.36
CA GLY A 94 3.42 3.91 -22.60
C GLY A 94 4.87 3.88 -23.10
N GLU A 95 5.06 4.13 -24.39
CA GLU A 95 6.36 4.02 -25.07
C GLU A 95 7.41 4.97 -24.53
N ARG A 96 6.99 6.18 -24.12
CA ARG A 96 7.96 7.17 -23.67
C ARG A 96 8.62 6.79 -22.35
N LEU A 97 7.84 6.28 -21.40
CA LEU A 97 8.38 5.74 -20.14
C LEU A 97 9.33 4.57 -20.39
N ARG A 98 8.99 3.68 -21.35
CA ARG A 98 9.88 2.57 -21.73
C ARG A 98 11.20 3.10 -22.29
N HIS A 99 11.16 4.11 -23.16
CA HIS A 99 12.36 4.74 -23.71
C HIS A 99 13.27 5.31 -22.61
N GLN A 100 12.73 6.11 -21.68
CA GLN A 100 13.53 6.68 -20.58
C GLN A 100 14.08 5.62 -19.62
N CYS A 101 13.31 4.56 -19.32
CA CYS A 101 13.82 3.43 -18.55
C CYS A 101 15.05 2.81 -19.23
N THR A 102 15.07 2.73 -20.56
CA THR A 102 16.21 2.26 -21.34
C THR A 102 17.39 3.23 -21.25
N LEU A 103 17.14 4.55 -21.30
CA LEU A 103 18.18 5.56 -21.09
C LEU A 103 18.82 5.42 -19.71
N VAL A 104 18.02 5.37 -18.62
CA VAL A 104 18.52 5.16 -17.25
C VAL A 104 19.34 3.88 -17.15
N ARG A 105 18.89 2.80 -17.80
CA ARG A 105 19.59 1.50 -17.76
C ARG A 105 20.90 1.52 -18.55
N SER A 106 21.02 2.37 -19.56
CA SER A 106 22.24 2.51 -20.38
C SER A 106 23.34 3.29 -19.67
N LEU A 107 22.99 4.06 -18.63
CA LEU A 107 23.93 4.82 -17.82
C LEU A 107 24.42 4.01 -16.62
N ARG A 108 25.66 4.31 -16.20
CA ARG A 108 26.17 3.82 -14.92
C ARG A 108 25.58 4.64 -13.77
N PRO A 109 25.18 4.02 -12.64
CA PRO A 109 24.59 4.77 -11.54
C PRO A 109 25.54 5.80 -10.94
N ASP A 110 26.85 5.51 -10.88
CA ASP A 110 27.82 6.47 -10.35
C ASP A 110 27.95 7.71 -11.24
N GLU A 111 27.91 7.55 -12.56
CA GLU A 111 27.99 8.66 -13.52
C GLU A 111 26.71 9.50 -13.53
N LEU A 112 25.54 8.85 -13.42
CA LEU A 112 24.25 9.54 -13.41
C LEU A 112 23.99 10.27 -12.08
N LEU A 113 24.25 9.62 -10.94
CA LEU A 113 23.89 10.17 -9.63
C LEU A 113 24.97 11.08 -9.03
N PHE A 114 26.24 10.90 -9.42
CA PHE A 114 27.39 11.62 -8.89
C PHE A 114 28.36 12.02 -10.01
N PRO A 115 27.97 12.94 -10.91
CA PRO A 115 28.82 13.35 -12.02
C PRO A 115 30.13 13.95 -11.51
N ARG A 116 31.27 13.51 -12.08
CA ARG A 116 32.63 13.91 -11.65
C ARG A 116 33.06 15.31 -12.11
N GLY A 117 32.19 16.04 -12.80
CA GLY A 117 32.43 17.38 -13.35
C GLY A 117 31.17 17.97 -13.98
N ALA A 118 31.29 19.11 -14.64
CA ALA A 118 30.19 19.77 -15.34
C ALA A 118 29.76 19.07 -16.65
N ALA A 119 29.97 17.75 -16.76
CA ALA A 119 29.53 16.98 -17.90
C ALA A 119 28.00 17.08 -18.02
N HIS A 120 27.52 17.49 -19.19
CA HIS A 120 26.09 17.57 -19.41
C HIS A 120 25.54 16.14 -19.53
N LEU A 121 24.39 15.87 -18.89
CA LEU A 121 23.71 14.57 -19.00
C LEU A 121 23.51 14.12 -20.45
N ARG A 122 23.26 15.08 -21.35
CA ARG A 122 23.16 14.88 -22.81
C ARG A 122 24.39 14.17 -23.40
N GLU A 123 25.59 14.53 -22.95
CA GLU A 123 26.86 14.01 -23.47
C GLU A 123 27.13 12.57 -23.00
N SER A 124 26.58 12.19 -21.84
CA SER A 124 26.68 10.83 -21.31
C SER A 124 25.70 9.85 -21.97
N LEU A 125 24.69 10.36 -22.68
CA LEU A 125 23.68 9.54 -23.35
C LEU A 125 24.15 9.10 -24.75
N PRO A 126 23.67 7.95 -25.26
CA PRO A 126 23.99 7.53 -26.63
C PRO A 126 23.55 8.57 -27.66
N HIS A 127 24.46 8.97 -28.56
CA HIS A 127 24.19 10.00 -29.59
C HIS A 127 23.01 9.65 -30.52
N ALA A 128 22.78 8.36 -30.75
CA ALA A 128 21.67 7.85 -31.56
C ALA A 128 20.31 7.85 -30.81
N ALA A 129 20.27 8.16 -29.52
CA ALA A 129 19.04 8.19 -28.76
C ALA A 129 18.23 9.46 -29.06
N ASN A 130 16.93 9.28 -29.34
CA ASN A 130 15.98 10.37 -29.54
C ASN A 130 15.57 11.01 -28.20
N VAL A 131 16.50 11.74 -27.59
CA VAL A 131 16.32 12.41 -26.30
C VAL A 131 15.72 13.79 -26.51
N GLN A 132 14.55 14.06 -25.92
CA GLN A 132 13.96 15.40 -25.92
C GLN A 132 14.27 16.15 -24.63
N GLN A 133 14.01 17.47 -24.61
CA GLN A 133 14.27 18.32 -23.44
C GLN A 133 13.53 17.84 -22.18
N GLY A 134 12.29 17.35 -22.33
CA GLY A 134 11.53 16.79 -21.20
C GLY A 134 12.14 15.52 -20.61
N ASP A 135 12.89 14.73 -21.39
CA ASP A 135 13.60 13.56 -20.85
C ASP A 135 14.76 13.98 -19.98
N LEU A 136 15.54 14.97 -20.44
CA LEU A 136 16.69 15.49 -19.69
C LEU A 136 16.22 16.06 -18.35
N MET A 137 15.18 16.89 -18.33
CA MET A 137 14.63 17.45 -17.10
C MET A 137 14.16 16.35 -16.12
N ALA A 138 13.47 15.32 -16.63
CA ALA A 138 13.00 14.22 -15.78
C ALA A 138 14.17 13.37 -15.23
N LEU A 139 15.21 13.13 -16.04
CA LEU A 139 16.40 12.39 -15.64
C LEU A 139 17.27 13.16 -14.65
N GLU A 140 17.45 14.47 -14.84
CA GLU A 140 18.18 15.37 -13.94
C GLU A 140 17.49 15.41 -12.58
N HIS A 141 16.18 15.68 -12.55
CA HIS A 141 15.41 15.66 -11.31
C HIS A 141 15.47 14.31 -10.59
N PHE A 142 15.37 13.22 -11.35
CA PHE A 142 15.54 11.88 -10.81
C PHE A 142 16.93 11.64 -10.20
N ALA A 143 17.99 12.08 -10.89
CA ALA A 143 19.36 11.92 -10.44
C ALA A 143 19.62 12.70 -9.14
N GLU A 144 19.07 13.91 -9.01
CA GLU A 144 19.12 14.72 -7.79
C GLU A 144 18.49 13.99 -6.60
N LEU A 145 17.26 13.49 -6.77
CA LEU A 145 16.54 12.74 -5.75
C LEU A 145 17.28 11.45 -5.35
N ALA A 146 17.58 10.59 -6.33
CA ALA A 146 18.22 9.32 -6.07
C ALA A 146 19.62 9.48 -5.48
N GLY A 147 20.41 10.46 -5.95
CA GLY A 147 21.73 10.77 -5.39
C GLY A 147 21.65 11.27 -3.95
N ARG A 148 20.64 12.08 -3.60
CA ARG A 148 20.37 12.49 -2.21
C ARG A 148 20.01 11.30 -1.33
N TRP A 149 19.16 10.39 -1.81
CA TRP A 149 18.75 9.21 -1.03
C TRP A 149 19.88 8.20 -0.86
N VAL A 150 20.77 8.04 -1.84
CA VAL A 150 21.99 7.21 -1.68
C VAL A 150 22.87 7.76 -0.56
N ARG A 151 23.04 9.09 -0.46
CA ARG A 151 23.76 9.73 0.66
C ARG A 151 23.03 9.52 2.00
N ALA A 152 21.70 9.50 1.98
CA ALA A 152 20.86 9.30 3.17
C ALA A 152 20.74 7.81 3.59
N ALA A 153 21.22 6.85 2.80
CA ALA A 153 21.04 5.42 3.07
C ALA A 153 21.70 4.92 4.37
N ALA A 154 22.64 5.70 4.92
CA ALA A 154 23.27 5.41 6.22
C ALA A 154 22.40 5.79 7.43
N LEU A 155 21.32 6.55 7.22
CA LEU A 155 20.40 6.93 8.29
C LEU A 155 19.61 5.73 8.82
N PRO A 156 19.17 5.77 10.09
CA PRO A 156 18.17 4.85 10.61
C PRO A 156 16.92 4.80 9.72
N ILE A 157 16.26 3.64 9.63
CA ILE A 157 15.17 3.40 8.67
C ILE A 157 14.03 4.42 8.77
N ASP A 158 13.68 4.86 9.98
CA ASP A 158 12.66 5.89 10.20
C ASP A 158 13.10 7.25 9.68
N GLN A 159 14.34 7.67 9.96
CA GLN A 159 14.90 8.92 9.47
C GLN A 159 15.08 8.92 7.94
N LEU A 160 15.47 7.78 7.37
CA LEU A 160 15.48 7.58 5.93
C LEU A 160 14.07 7.80 5.36
N LEU A 161 13.04 7.10 5.88
CA LEU A 161 11.68 7.24 5.38
C LEU A 161 11.14 8.68 5.51
N LEU A 162 11.41 9.38 6.61
CA LEU A 162 11.02 10.79 6.77
C LEU A 162 11.72 11.70 5.74
N THR A 163 13.00 11.44 5.45
CA THR A 163 13.73 12.16 4.40
C THR A 163 13.11 11.90 3.03
N LEU A 164 12.79 10.64 2.70
CA LEU A 164 12.10 10.29 1.46
C LEU A 164 10.73 10.96 1.37
N GLY A 165 9.99 10.99 2.48
CA GLY A 165 8.66 11.56 2.55
C GLY A 165 8.64 13.05 2.25
N GLN A 166 9.60 13.80 2.80
CA GLN A 166 9.76 15.24 2.53
C GLN A 166 10.06 15.55 1.06
N ASP A 167 10.78 14.66 0.38
CA ASP A 167 11.13 14.84 -1.04
C ASP A 167 10.00 14.43 -1.99
N LEU A 168 9.21 13.42 -1.61
CA LEU A 168 8.21 12.80 -2.48
C LEU A 168 6.79 13.35 -2.28
N PHE A 169 6.37 13.59 -1.04
CA PHE A 169 4.97 13.82 -0.71
C PHE A 169 4.71 15.30 -0.41
N ARG A 170 3.67 15.84 -1.04
CA ARG A 170 3.20 17.22 -0.82
C ARG A 170 1.89 17.28 -0.04
N GLU A 171 1.08 16.24 -0.19
CA GLU A 171 -0.20 16.13 0.50
C GLU A 171 0.00 15.70 1.95
N GLU A 172 -0.68 16.37 2.89
CA GLU A 172 -0.60 16.08 4.33
C GLU A 172 -0.89 14.61 4.66
N MET A 173 -1.85 14.01 3.94
CA MET A 173 -2.23 12.62 4.13
C MET A 173 -1.12 11.63 3.76
N ASP A 174 -0.38 11.89 2.67
CA ASP A 174 0.70 11.01 2.24
C ASP A 174 1.90 11.13 3.20
N LEU A 175 2.16 12.34 3.70
CA LEU A 175 3.13 12.59 4.75
C LEU A 175 2.77 11.86 6.06
N ALA A 176 1.50 11.89 6.47
CA ALA A 176 1.02 11.18 7.66
C ALA A 176 1.16 9.65 7.53
N ILE A 177 0.85 9.10 6.36
CA ILE A 177 1.07 7.68 6.04
C ILE A 177 2.57 7.35 6.14
N CYS A 178 3.43 8.17 5.55
CA CYS A 178 4.88 8.01 5.59
C CYS A 178 5.42 8.04 7.03
N HIS A 179 5.00 9.03 7.83
CA HIS A 179 5.40 9.16 9.23
C HIS A 179 4.98 7.93 10.06
N THR A 180 3.79 7.40 9.82
CA THR A 180 3.31 6.20 10.53
C THR A 180 4.09 4.95 10.11
N MET A 181 4.45 4.82 8.83
CA MET A 181 5.39 3.78 8.38
C MET A 181 6.75 3.92 9.06
N ALA A 182 7.31 5.12 9.12
CA ALA A 182 8.59 5.39 9.79
C ALA A 182 8.54 4.99 11.27
N THR A 183 7.49 5.39 11.99
CA THR A 183 7.28 5.03 13.40
C THR A 183 7.16 3.51 13.58
N SER A 184 6.40 2.84 12.71
CA SER A 184 6.25 1.39 12.76
C SER A 184 7.57 0.68 12.50
N LEU A 185 8.37 1.11 11.52
CA LEU A 185 9.66 0.48 11.22
C LEU A 185 10.72 0.79 12.27
N ARG A 186 10.63 1.92 12.98
CA ARG A 186 11.47 2.19 14.16
C ARG A 186 11.22 1.18 15.27
N ALA A 187 9.95 0.88 15.57
CA ALA A 187 9.63 -0.15 16.55
C ALA A 187 10.14 -1.53 16.08
N THR A 188 9.96 -1.84 14.80
CA THR A 188 10.46 -3.11 14.22
C THR A 188 11.98 -3.21 14.26
N SER A 189 12.72 -2.13 14.02
CA SER A 189 14.19 -2.14 14.06
C SER A 189 14.73 -2.36 15.48
N GLN A 190 14.00 -1.92 16.52
CA GLN A 190 14.32 -2.21 17.91
C GLN A 190 14.09 -3.68 18.26
N MET A 191 13.05 -4.30 17.69
CA MET A 191 12.73 -5.72 17.89
C MET A 191 13.65 -6.65 17.08
N HIS A 192 14.15 -6.18 15.94
CA HIS A 192 15.00 -6.93 15.03
C HIS A 192 16.30 -6.19 14.68
N PRO A 193 17.27 -6.09 15.60
CA PRO A 193 18.54 -5.39 15.36
C PRO A 193 19.39 -5.99 14.22
N GLU A 194 19.15 -7.26 13.88
CA GLU A 194 19.84 -7.99 12.81
C GLU A 194 19.38 -7.59 11.41
N TRP A 195 18.19 -6.99 11.29
CA TRP A 195 17.63 -6.64 9.99
C TRP A 195 18.49 -5.63 9.24
N ARG A 196 18.46 -5.77 7.92
CA ARG A 196 19.12 -4.87 6.98
C ARG A 196 18.06 -4.17 6.15
N LEU A 197 18.49 -3.18 5.36
CA LEU A 197 17.58 -2.42 4.50
C LEU A 197 16.73 -3.30 3.56
N ARG A 198 17.26 -4.47 3.16
CA ARG A 198 16.52 -5.47 2.39
C ARG A 198 15.25 -5.98 3.09
N ASP A 199 15.32 -6.16 4.40
CA ASP A 199 14.25 -6.78 5.19
C ASP A 199 13.17 -5.73 5.44
N PHE A 200 13.56 -4.50 5.80
CA PHE A 200 12.65 -3.36 5.87
C PHE A 200 11.98 -3.05 4.52
N ALA A 201 12.71 -3.15 3.41
CA ALA A 201 12.15 -2.95 2.08
C ALA A 201 11.07 -4.00 1.75
N GLU A 202 11.29 -5.27 2.13
CA GLU A 202 10.28 -6.32 1.98
C GLU A 202 9.07 -6.08 2.88
N GLU A 203 9.28 -5.60 4.11
CA GLU A 203 8.17 -5.24 5.01
C GLU A 203 7.25 -4.16 4.43
N ILE A 204 7.83 -3.07 3.92
CA ILE A 204 7.06 -2.02 3.24
C ILE A 204 6.39 -2.60 1.99
N HIS A 205 7.08 -3.48 1.26
CA HIS A 205 6.54 -4.13 0.08
C HIS A 205 5.32 -5.03 0.39
N GLN A 206 5.29 -5.72 1.53
CA GLN A 206 4.11 -6.48 1.96
C GLN A 206 2.90 -5.57 2.23
N VAL A 207 3.11 -4.34 2.73
CA VAL A 207 2.04 -3.35 2.86
C VAL A 207 1.53 -2.93 1.47
N ALA A 208 2.44 -2.62 0.54
CA ALA A 208 2.10 -2.25 -0.83
C ALA A 208 1.27 -3.34 -1.54
N ARG A 209 1.53 -4.62 -1.26
CA ARG A 209 0.80 -5.77 -1.82
C ARG A 209 -0.50 -6.11 -1.10
N ASN A 210 -0.95 -5.29 -0.15
CA ASN A 210 -2.10 -5.56 0.71
C ASN A 210 -1.97 -6.89 1.48
N ARG A 211 -0.76 -7.30 1.85
CA ARG A 211 -0.48 -8.54 2.60
C ARG A 211 -0.21 -8.28 4.07
N ARG A 212 0.30 -7.10 4.40
CA ARG A 212 0.52 -6.66 5.78
C ARG A 212 -0.30 -5.42 6.09
N ARG A 213 -0.80 -5.34 7.32
CA ARG A 213 -1.50 -4.18 7.85
C ARG A 213 -0.49 -3.22 8.48
N LEU A 214 -0.63 -1.93 8.21
CA LEU A 214 -0.08 -0.89 9.09
C LEU A 214 -0.96 -0.76 10.32
N GLY A 215 -0.39 -1.03 11.49
CA GLY A 215 -1.05 -0.74 12.77
C GLY A 215 -1.30 0.76 12.91
N GLY A 216 -2.34 1.15 13.66
CA GLY A 216 -2.57 2.55 14.02
C GLY A 216 -3.50 3.37 13.11
N PHE A 217 -4.15 2.78 12.10
CA PHE A 217 -5.08 3.51 11.21
C PHE A 217 -6.50 2.91 11.14
N SER A 218 -7.52 3.76 11.34
CA SER A 218 -8.87 3.60 10.79
C SER A 218 -8.92 4.02 9.30
N LEU A 219 -9.93 3.59 8.53
CA LEU A 219 -10.06 3.99 7.12
C LEU A 219 -10.35 5.49 6.98
N ALA A 220 -11.08 6.07 7.94
CA ALA A 220 -11.33 7.50 8.03
C ALA A 220 -10.05 8.30 8.33
N ASP A 221 -9.20 7.80 9.23
CA ASP A 221 -7.91 8.45 9.60
C ASP A 221 -6.93 8.53 8.42
N VAL A 222 -7.14 7.72 7.39
CA VAL A 222 -6.32 7.70 6.16
C VAL A 222 -7.00 8.46 5.03
N GLY A 223 -8.12 9.14 5.29
CA GLY A 223 -8.82 9.99 4.33
C GLY A 223 -9.36 9.22 3.13
N TYR A 224 -9.82 7.98 3.33
CA TYR A 224 -10.47 7.24 2.26
C TYR A 224 -11.77 7.93 1.84
N THR A 225 -11.89 8.25 0.56
CA THR A 225 -13.12 8.74 -0.05
C THR A 225 -13.76 7.65 -0.89
N THR A 226 -15.08 7.52 -0.77
CA THR A 226 -15.87 6.58 -1.57
C THR A 226 -15.87 7.00 -3.03
N LYS A 227 -15.73 6.02 -3.94
CA LYS A 227 -15.68 6.27 -5.37
C LYS A 227 -16.96 5.76 -6.04
N GLU A 228 -17.52 6.58 -6.91
CA GLU A 228 -18.65 6.21 -7.75
C GLU A 228 -18.27 5.01 -8.64
N GLY A 229 -19.19 4.06 -8.79
CA GLY A 229 -18.99 2.89 -9.63
C GLY A 229 -18.02 1.86 -9.07
N HIS A 230 -17.35 2.12 -7.93
CA HIS A 230 -16.47 1.18 -7.25
C HIS A 230 -17.21 0.45 -6.12
N ILE A 231 -16.91 -0.85 -5.99
CA ILE A 231 -17.36 -1.64 -4.85
C ILE A 231 -16.31 -1.55 -3.74
N ALA A 232 -16.63 -0.96 -2.61
CA ALA A 232 -15.76 -0.99 -1.43
C ALA A 232 -15.95 -2.31 -0.65
N ILE A 233 -14.87 -2.99 -0.29
CA ILE A 233 -14.91 -4.17 0.58
C ILE A 233 -14.12 -3.88 1.84
N THR A 234 -14.80 -3.90 2.98
CA THR A 234 -14.18 -3.63 4.28
C THR A 234 -14.83 -4.46 5.38
N THR A 235 -14.25 -4.45 6.58
CA THR A 235 -14.93 -4.98 7.76
C THR A 235 -15.90 -3.95 8.31
N MET A 236 -16.98 -4.41 8.95
CA MET A 236 -17.98 -3.53 9.59
C MET A 236 -17.33 -2.55 10.57
N HIS A 237 -16.32 -3.01 11.34
CA HIS A 237 -15.56 -2.18 12.27
C HIS A 237 -14.79 -1.05 11.59
N ARG A 238 -14.21 -1.32 10.41
CA ARG A 238 -13.44 -0.33 9.66
C ARG A 238 -14.30 0.65 8.87
N ALA A 239 -15.56 0.31 8.64
CA ALA A 239 -16.51 1.18 7.94
C ALA A 239 -17.03 2.35 8.80
N LYS A 240 -16.71 2.40 10.09
CA LYS A 240 -17.14 3.48 10.99
C LYS A 240 -16.72 4.85 10.45
N GLY A 241 -17.67 5.78 10.39
CA GLY A 241 -17.47 7.14 9.89
C GLY A 241 -17.42 7.27 8.36
N LEU A 242 -17.72 6.20 7.62
CA LEU A 242 -17.87 6.22 6.17
C LEU A 242 -19.33 5.96 5.78
N GLU A 243 -19.75 6.55 4.66
CA GLU A 243 -21.12 6.49 4.16
C GLU A 243 -21.11 6.05 2.70
N TRP A 244 -22.12 5.27 2.29
CA TRP A 244 -22.32 4.82 0.91
C TRP A 244 -23.81 4.86 0.56
N ASP A 245 -24.14 5.07 -0.72
CA ASP A 245 -25.52 5.05 -1.21
C ASP A 245 -26.20 3.69 -1.05
N ALA A 246 -25.40 2.61 -1.08
CA ALA A 246 -25.86 1.27 -0.78
C ALA A 246 -24.84 0.47 0.03
N VAL A 247 -25.34 -0.32 0.99
CA VAL A 247 -24.52 -1.14 1.87
C VAL A 247 -25.06 -2.57 1.89
N VAL A 248 -24.18 -3.53 1.61
CA VAL A 248 -24.44 -4.96 1.79
C VAL A 248 -23.76 -5.42 3.06
N LEU A 249 -24.56 -5.80 4.06
CA LEU A 249 -24.05 -6.48 5.26
C LEU A 249 -23.97 -7.98 4.97
N MET A 250 -22.79 -8.57 5.15
CA MET A 250 -22.63 -10.02 5.05
C MET A 250 -22.80 -10.70 6.40
N SER A 251 -23.28 -11.95 6.36
CA SER A 251 -23.38 -12.82 7.53
C SER A 251 -24.15 -12.14 8.68
N VAL A 252 -25.33 -11.62 8.37
CA VAL A 252 -26.27 -11.12 9.39
C VAL A 252 -27.06 -12.33 9.88
N ASP A 253 -26.40 -13.12 10.72
CA ASP A 253 -26.93 -14.33 11.33
C ASP A 253 -26.45 -14.44 12.79
N SER A 254 -27.01 -15.39 13.55
CA SER A 254 -26.71 -15.53 14.98
C SER A 254 -25.29 -16.03 15.27
N LEU A 255 -24.54 -16.50 14.28
CA LEU A 255 -23.13 -16.86 14.45
C LEU A 255 -22.24 -15.61 14.55
N GLU A 256 -22.59 -14.54 13.82
CA GLU A 256 -21.87 -13.26 13.88
C GLU A 256 -22.44 -12.31 14.92
N PHE A 257 -23.75 -12.37 15.12
CA PHE A 257 -24.52 -11.50 16.01
C PHE A 257 -25.38 -12.37 16.92
N PRO A 258 -24.77 -13.08 17.89
CA PRO A 258 -25.54 -13.87 18.85
C PRO A 258 -26.50 -12.96 19.61
N ASP A 259 -27.78 -13.30 19.59
CA ASP A 259 -28.86 -12.53 20.23
C ASP A 259 -29.44 -13.27 21.43
N THR A 260 -29.12 -14.55 21.60
CA THR A 260 -29.49 -15.38 22.74
C THR A 260 -28.28 -15.93 23.48
N CYS A 261 -28.47 -16.28 24.76
CA CYS A 261 -27.44 -16.96 25.56
C CYS A 261 -27.18 -18.41 25.11
N ALA A 262 -27.98 -18.94 24.18
CA ALA A 262 -27.82 -20.28 23.63
C ALA A 262 -27.02 -20.30 22.32
N ASP A 263 -26.74 -19.13 21.73
CA ASP A 263 -25.98 -19.04 20.49
C ASP A 263 -24.50 -19.32 20.70
N ALA A 264 -23.88 -19.85 19.64
CA ALA A 264 -22.45 -20.11 19.63
C ALA A 264 -21.67 -18.80 19.50
N PHE A 265 -20.70 -18.57 20.39
CA PHE A 265 -19.78 -17.46 20.29
C PHE A 265 -18.52 -17.89 19.51
N ARG A 266 -18.03 -17.01 18.64
CA ARG A 266 -16.83 -17.28 17.81
C ARG A 266 -15.52 -17.41 18.61
N ASP A 267 -15.54 -17.02 19.87
CA ASP A 267 -14.43 -17.20 20.80
C ASP A 267 -14.31 -18.64 21.31
N GLU A 268 -15.20 -19.55 20.90
CA GLU A 268 -15.00 -20.98 21.09
C GLU A 268 -13.92 -21.47 20.11
N PRO A 269 -12.66 -21.70 20.53
CA PRO A 269 -11.76 -22.53 19.77
C PRO A 269 -12.38 -23.92 19.69
N TYR A 270 -13.03 -24.22 18.57
CA TYR A 270 -13.58 -25.53 18.21
C TYR A 270 -12.58 -26.70 18.38
N PHE A 271 -11.30 -26.39 18.62
CA PHE A 271 -10.18 -27.30 18.75
C PHE A 271 -9.64 -27.47 20.18
N MET A 272 -10.17 -26.78 21.21
CA MET A 272 -9.75 -27.00 22.59
C MET A 272 -10.80 -27.84 23.34
N PRO A 273 -10.57 -29.14 23.55
CA PRO A 273 -11.44 -29.95 24.39
C PRO A 273 -11.47 -29.38 25.82
N GLY A 274 -12.67 -29.10 26.33
CA GLY A 274 -12.88 -28.81 27.76
C GLY A 274 -12.88 -27.33 28.18
N ARG A 275 -12.74 -26.35 27.28
CA ARG A 275 -12.98 -24.94 27.60
C ARG A 275 -14.14 -24.40 26.78
N ALA A 276 -15.31 -24.34 27.41
CA ALA A 276 -16.49 -23.65 26.87
C ALA A 276 -16.69 -22.39 27.73
N PRO A 277 -16.28 -21.19 27.24
CA PRO A 277 -16.41 -19.93 27.97
C PRO A 277 -17.85 -19.70 28.47
N ALA A 278 -18.86 -20.10 27.71
CA ALA A 278 -20.26 -20.05 28.12
C ALA A 278 -20.57 -20.93 29.36
N VAL A 279 -19.98 -22.13 29.46
CA VAL A 279 -20.14 -23.02 30.60
C VAL A 279 -19.41 -22.48 31.83
N GLU A 280 -18.22 -21.91 31.64
CA GLU A 280 -17.46 -21.26 32.72
C GLU A 280 -18.17 -20.02 33.24
N ALA A 281 -18.67 -19.15 32.35
CA ALA A 281 -19.45 -17.98 32.71
C ALA A 281 -20.74 -18.36 33.45
N ARG A 282 -21.46 -19.39 32.99
CA ARG A 282 -22.66 -19.90 33.66
C ARG A 282 -22.36 -20.42 35.05
N LYS A 283 -21.31 -21.24 35.20
CA LYS A 283 -20.87 -21.73 36.52
C LYS A 283 -20.48 -20.61 37.46
N CYS A 284 -19.82 -19.57 36.95
CA CYS A 284 -19.43 -18.40 37.75
C CYS A 284 -20.66 -17.62 38.23
N LEU A 285 -21.67 -17.45 37.37
CA LEU A 285 -22.95 -16.84 37.75
C LEU A 285 -23.75 -17.70 38.75
N GLU A 286 -23.78 -19.01 38.56
CA GLU A 286 -24.41 -19.97 39.50
C GLU A 286 -23.72 -19.96 40.88
N GLN A 287 -22.43 -19.64 40.97
CA GLN A 287 -21.70 -19.51 42.24
C GLN A 287 -21.93 -18.20 42.98
N LEU A 288 -22.45 -17.17 42.28
CA LEU A 288 -22.73 -15.85 42.84
C LEU A 288 -24.20 -15.70 43.31
N ALA A 289 -25.06 -16.68 43.02
CA ALA A 289 -26.45 -16.77 43.43
C ALA A 289 -26.62 -17.63 44.69
#